data_AF-A0A1S2HI73-F1
#
_entry.id   AF-A0A1S2HI73-F1
#
_cell.length_a   1.000
_cell.length_b   1.000
_cell.length_c   1.000
_cell.angle_alpha   90.00
_cell.angle_beta   90.00
_cell.angle_gamma   90.00
#
_symmetry.space_group_name_H-M   'P 1'
#
loop_
_entity.id
_entity.type
_entity.pdbx_description
1 polymer ?
#
loop_
_entity_poly.entity_id
_entity_poly.type
_entity_poly.pdbx_seq_one_letter_code
_entity_poly.pdbx_strand_id
1 'polypeptide(L)'
;MTVIVGITGGIAAYKAVGVVRDLVKRGHEVHVVPTEGALRFVGLPTLEALSRNPVTTSVWDDVAEVRHVALGRRADLVVVAPATADSLARMAAGLANDLLGTTLLATDAPVVVAPAMHPQMWEHPATRANVATLRARGVHLVGPVVGALTGDDAGIGRMAEPEDIVTAALAVLDEPTTPGRRTGDDRLPTSGGARGEQGDLDGVRVVVSAGGTREPFDPVRFVGNRSSGRQGLAIAAAAAARGAEVMLVSANIEAGLLQGLDATVVPVGSALELADAVHTAAAEADVVVMTAAVADYRPAEVLEEKLKKDAQGERMSLELVRNPDVLADLVAARRAGQVVVGFAAETEPDRAARIELGRAKIARKPADLLVVNHVGWSAGFEREENAIEVLVPGGEVVRETAGTKAEVATAVLDLVATALV
;
A
#
# COMPACT_ATOMS: atom_id res chain seq x y z
N MET A 1 -9.44 8.75 -25.52
CA MET A 1 -8.53 7.62 -25.26
C MET A 1 -9.25 6.34 -25.56
N THR A 2 -8.57 5.40 -26.19
CA THR A 2 -9.05 4.06 -26.50
C THR A 2 -8.67 3.13 -25.35
N VAL A 3 -9.68 2.59 -24.65
CA VAL A 3 -9.49 1.71 -23.50
C VAL A 3 -9.95 0.31 -23.87
N ILE A 4 -9.08 -0.68 -23.70
CA ILE A 4 -9.45 -2.08 -23.85
C ILE A 4 -9.91 -2.62 -22.50
N VAL A 5 -11.11 -3.21 -22.44
CA VAL A 5 -11.61 -3.89 -21.24
C VAL A 5 -11.65 -5.39 -21.48
N GLY A 6 -10.67 -6.10 -20.93
CA GLY A 6 -10.62 -7.55 -20.88
C GLY A 6 -11.54 -8.10 -19.80
N ILE A 7 -12.39 -9.08 -20.13
CA ILE A 7 -13.29 -9.72 -19.14
C ILE A 7 -13.01 -11.22 -19.13
N THR A 8 -12.70 -11.77 -17.95
CA THR A 8 -12.37 -13.20 -17.81
C THR A 8 -13.49 -13.98 -17.09
N GLY A 9 -13.46 -15.31 -17.20
CA GLY A 9 -14.55 -16.19 -16.78
C GLY A 9 -14.62 -16.44 -15.28
N GLY A 10 -15.16 -15.50 -14.53
CA GLY A 10 -15.45 -15.65 -13.09
C GLY A 10 -16.79 -15.00 -12.72
N ILE A 11 -17.32 -15.36 -11.54
CA ILE A 11 -18.63 -14.86 -11.08
C ILE A 11 -18.71 -13.32 -11.07
N ALA A 12 -17.59 -12.64 -10.84
CA ALA A 12 -17.51 -11.17 -10.83
C ALA A 12 -17.58 -10.53 -12.23
N ALA A 13 -17.71 -11.29 -13.32
CA ALA A 13 -17.84 -10.75 -14.68
C ALA A 13 -19.01 -9.76 -14.82
N TYR A 14 -20.11 -9.93 -14.07
CA TYR A 14 -21.21 -8.96 -14.08
C TYR A 14 -20.79 -7.58 -13.56
N LYS A 15 -19.79 -7.49 -12.67
CA LYS A 15 -19.27 -6.20 -12.18
C LYS A 15 -18.49 -5.46 -13.25
N ALA A 16 -17.86 -6.17 -14.20
CA ALA A 16 -17.14 -5.58 -15.33
C ALA A 16 -18.04 -4.70 -16.21
N VAL A 17 -19.34 -5.01 -16.26
CA VAL A 17 -20.38 -4.18 -16.90
C VAL A 17 -20.38 -2.76 -16.32
N GLY A 18 -20.15 -2.63 -15.01
CA GLY A 18 -20.01 -1.34 -14.32
C GLY A 18 -18.76 -0.58 -14.77
N VAL A 19 -17.63 -1.28 -14.91
CA VAL A 19 -16.34 -0.72 -15.39
C VAL A 19 -16.49 -0.18 -16.81
N VAL A 20 -17.04 -0.98 -17.73
CA VAL A 20 -17.31 -0.55 -19.12
C VAL A 20 -18.21 0.68 -19.15
N ARG A 21 -19.32 0.65 -18.40
CA ARG A 21 -20.28 1.75 -18.37
C ARG A 21 -19.66 3.05 -17.84
N ASP A 22 -18.87 2.99 -16.78
CA ASP A 22 -18.24 4.19 -16.20
C ASP A 22 -17.20 4.79 -17.16
N LEU A 23 -16.34 3.97 -17.76
CA LEU A 23 -15.38 4.43 -18.77
C LEU A 23 -16.07 5.10 -19.97
N VAL A 24 -17.17 4.52 -20.49
CA VAL A 24 -17.95 5.14 -21.57
C VAL A 24 -18.60 6.45 -21.11
N LYS A 25 -19.13 6.52 -19.88
CA LYS A 25 -19.71 7.75 -19.32
C LYS A 25 -18.69 8.88 -19.19
N ARG A 26 -17.44 8.54 -18.91
CA ARG A 26 -16.30 9.48 -18.85
C ARG A 26 -15.77 9.86 -20.24
N GLY A 27 -16.39 9.37 -21.32
CA GLY A 27 -16.09 9.75 -22.70
C GLY A 27 -14.96 8.96 -23.35
N HIS A 28 -14.52 7.85 -22.76
CA HIS A 28 -13.53 6.97 -23.38
C HIS A 28 -14.15 6.11 -24.47
N GLU A 29 -13.35 5.79 -25.49
CA GLU A 29 -13.72 4.80 -26.50
C GLU A 29 -13.37 3.42 -25.95
N VAL A 30 -14.38 2.60 -25.65
CA VAL A 30 -14.17 1.33 -24.95
C VAL A 30 -14.35 0.14 -25.90
N HIS A 31 -13.33 -0.70 -26.01
CA HIS A 31 -13.40 -1.97 -26.74
C HIS A 31 -13.34 -3.12 -25.75
N VAL A 32 -14.37 -3.98 -25.75
CA VAL A 32 -14.46 -5.09 -24.80
C VAL A 32 -13.91 -6.36 -25.45
N VAL A 33 -13.01 -7.04 -24.74
CA VAL A 33 -12.39 -8.31 -25.17
C VAL A 33 -12.67 -9.38 -24.11
N PRO A 34 -13.82 -10.06 -24.18
CA PRO A 34 -14.13 -11.14 -23.25
C PRO A 34 -13.35 -12.40 -23.61
N THR A 35 -13.15 -13.29 -22.63
CA THR A 35 -12.83 -14.70 -22.92
C THR A 35 -14.11 -15.49 -23.18
N GLU A 36 -14.02 -16.67 -23.79
CA GLU A 36 -15.19 -17.55 -23.94
C GLU A 36 -15.86 -17.87 -22.59
N GLY A 37 -15.05 -18.01 -21.53
CA GLY A 37 -15.55 -18.22 -20.17
C GLY A 37 -16.36 -17.03 -19.65
N ALA A 38 -15.97 -15.79 -19.97
CA ALA A 38 -16.73 -14.60 -19.57
C ALA A 38 -18.12 -14.54 -20.19
N LEU A 39 -18.26 -15.02 -21.44
CA LEU A 39 -19.56 -15.06 -22.14
C LEU A 39 -20.56 -16.04 -21.52
N ARG A 40 -20.12 -16.93 -20.63
CA ARG A 40 -21.01 -17.78 -19.82
C ARG A 40 -21.67 -17.01 -18.66
N PHE A 41 -21.11 -15.87 -18.27
CA PHE A 41 -21.62 -15.03 -17.17
C PHE A 41 -22.30 -13.75 -17.66
N VAL A 42 -21.78 -13.13 -18.72
CA VAL A 42 -22.35 -11.89 -19.31
C VAL A 42 -22.45 -12.05 -20.81
N GLY A 43 -23.65 -11.88 -21.36
CA GLY A 43 -23.90 -12.07 -22.79
C GLY A 43 -23.32 -10.96 -23.67
N LEU A 44 -22.97 -11.32 -24.91
CA LEU A 44 -22.49 -10.41 -25.96
C LEU A 44 -23.37 -9.15 -26.14
N PRO A 45 -24.71 -9.23 -26.20
CA PRO A 45 -25.54 -8.03 -26.42
C PRO A 45 -25.36 -6.95 -25.35
N THR A 46 -25.13 -7.35 -24.10
CA THR A 46 -24.86 -6.39 -23.00
C THR A 46 -23.53 -5.68 -23.22
N LEU A 47 -22.50 -6.41 -23.62
CA LEU A 47 -21.15 -5.86 -23.82
C LEU A 47 -21.11 -4.94 -25.04
N GLU A 48 -21.74 -5.34 -26.14
CA GLU A 48 -21.86 -4.51 -27.35
C GLU A 48 -22.66 -3.23 -27.10
N ALA A 49 -23.82 -3.34 -26.45
CA ALA A 49 -24.68 -2.19 -26.18
C ALA A 49 -24.01 -1.14 -25.28
N LEU A 50 -23.25 -1.59 -24.27
CA LEU A 50 -22.59 -0.67 -23.33
C LEU A 50 -21.31 -0.08 -23.88
N SER A 51 -20.49 -0.88 -24.57
CA SER A 51 -19.23 -0.41 -25.16
C SER A 51 -19.45 0.40 -26.44
N ARG A 52 -20.60 0.20 -27.12
CA ARG A 52 -20.94 0.75 -28.44
C ARG A 52 -19.99 0.30 -29.55
N ASN A 53 -19.31 -0.83 -29.35
CA ASN A 53 -18.37 -1.44 -30.28
C ASN A 53 -18.68 -2.93 -30.47
N PRO A 54 -18.32 -3.53 -31.63
CA PRO A 54 -18.44 -4.97 -31.83
C PRO A 54 -17.57 -5.76 -30.85
N VAL A 55 -18.11 -6.84 -30.30
CA VAL A 55 -17.41 -7.67 -29.29
C VAL A 55 -17.23 -9.08 -29.82
N THR A 56 -15.99 -9.59 -29.79
CA THR A 56 -15.66 -10.97 -30.17
C THR A 56 -14.61 -11.55 -29.24
N THR A 57 -14.60 -12.88 -29.10
CA THR A 57 -13.55 -13.65 -28.41
C THR A 57 -12.52 -14.22 -29.39
N SER A 58 -12.82 -14.19 -30.69
CA SER A 58 -12.09 -14.89 -31.74
C SER A 58 -10.91 -14.06 -32.26
N VAL A 59 -9.73 -14.68 -32.32
CA VAL A 59 -8.56 -14.12 -33.02
C VAL A 59 -8.68 -14.21 -34.55
N TRP A 60 -9.67 -14.95 -35.04
CA TRP A 60 -9.89 -15.27 -36.46
C TRP A 60 -10.94 -14.39 -37.12
N ASP A 61 -11.57 -13.50 -36.35
CA ASP A 61 -12.52 -12.53 -36.87
C ASP A 61 -11.75 -11.27 -37.33
N ASP A 62 -12.23 -10.62 -38.40
CA ASP A 62 -11.65 -9.38 -38.94
C ASP A 62 -10.13 -9.45 -39.21
N VAL A 63 -9.64 -10.61 -39.68
CA VAL A 63 -8.20 -10.87 -39.94
C VAL A 63 -7.58 -9.84 -40.90
N ALA A 64 -8.36 -9.31 -41.84
CA ALA A 64 -7.92 -8.25 -42.76
C ALA A 64 -7.48 -6.97 -42.03
N GLU A 65 -8.00 -6.71 -40.83
CA GLU A 65 -7.63 -5.57 -39.98
C GLU A 65 -6.53 -5.91 -38.97
N VAL A 66 -6.07 -7.17 -38.92
CA VAL A 66 -5.07 -7.68 -37.95
C VAL A 66 -5.46 -7.31 -36.50
N ARG A 67 -6.75 -7.52 -36.19
CA ARG A 67 -7.42 -6.99 -34.99
C ARG A 67 -6.71 -7.34 -33.67
N HIS A 68 -6.16 -8.55 -33.54
CA HIS A 68 -5.44 -9.02 -32.35
C HIS A 68 -4.16 -8.22 -32.03
N VAL A 69 -3.51 -7.61 -33.04
CA VAL A 69 -2.40 -6.66 -32.83
C VAL A 69 -2.90 -5.22 -32.83
N ALA A 70 -3.86 -4.90 -33.70
CA ALA A 70 -4.36 -3.55 -33.87
C ALA A 70 -5.03 -3.00 -32.60
N LEU A 71 -5.80 -3.83 -31.88
CA LEU A 71 -6.41 -3.44 -30.60
C LEU A 71 -5.34 -3.13 -29.55
N GLY A 72 -4.33 -4.02 -29.41
CA GLY A 72 -3.25 -3.83 -28.44
C GLY A 72 -2.43 -2.56 -28.70
N ARG A 73 -2.13 -2.27 -29.97
CA ARG A 73 -1.36 -1.07 -30.36
C ARG A 73 -2.13 0.24 -30.29
N ARG A 74 -3.46 0.20 -30.41
CA ARG A 74 -4.33 1.37 -30.32
C ARG A 74 -4.73 1.69 -28.88
N ALA A 75 -4.56 0.75 -27.96
CA ALA A 75 -4.88 0.96 -26.57
C ALA A 75 -4.02 2.08 -25.99
N ASP A 76 -4.66 3.02 -25.31
CA ASP A 76 -4.00 3.95 -24.38
C ASP A 76 -3.94 3.33 -22.97
N LEU A 77 -4.83 2.38 -22.68
CA LEU A 77 -4.97 1.68 -21.40
C LEU A 77 -5.64 0.32 -21.61
N VAL A 78 -5.19 -0.71 -20.88
CA VAL A 78 -5.86 -2.01 -20.83
C VAL A 78 -6.30 -2.33 -19.41
N VAL A 79 -7.57 -2.66 -19.20
CA VAL A 79 -8.14 -3.07 -17.92
C VAL A 79 -8.66 -4.50 -18.01
N VAL A 80 -8.16 -5.42 -17.18
CA VAL A 80 -8.66 -6.81 -17.10
C VAL A 80 -9.48 -7.00 -15.82
N ALA A 81 -10.79 -7.15 -15.96
CA ALA A 81 -11.74 -7.06 -14.86
C ALA A 81 -12.95 -8.00 -15.12
N PRO A 82 -13.19 -9.02 -14.29
CA PRO A 82 -12.24 -9.59 -13.34
C PRO A 82 -11.05 -10.22 -14.08
N ALA A 83 -9.92 -10.37 -13.38
CA ALA A 83 -8.82 -11.25 -13.75
C ALA A 83 -8.86 -12.53 -12.88
N THR A 84 -9.22 -13.67 -13.49
CA THR A 84 -9.21 -14.97 -12.80
C THR A 84 -7.78 -15.47 -12.57
N ALA A 85 -7.59 -16.39 -11.62
CA ALA A 85 -6.28 -17.03 -11.37
C ALA A 85 -5.67 -17.65 -12.64
N ASP A 86 -6.51 -18.29 -13.46
CA ASP A 86 -6.15 -18.88 -14.74
C ASP A 86 -5.66 -17.81 -15.76
N SER A 87 -6.34 -16.67 -15.83
CA SER A 87 -5.92 -15.57 -16.72
C SER A 87 -4.62 -14.93 -16.22
N LEU A 88 -4.45 -14.73 -14.91
CA LEU A 88 -3.19 -14.26 -14.33
C LEU A 88 -2.03 -15.22 -14.63
N ALA A 89 -2.27 -16.54 -14.55
CA ALA A 89 -1.28 -17.54 -14.89
C ALA A 89 -0.87 -17.49 -16.37
N ARG A 90 -1.84 -17.38 -17.28
CA ARG A 90 -1.55 -17.22 -18.71
C ARG A 90 -0.77 -15.95 -19.00
N MET A 91 -1.16 -14.82 -18.41
CA MET A 91 -0.44 -13.56 -18.55
C MET A 91 1.00 -13.68 -18.04
N ALA A 92 1.22 -14.29 -16.87
CA ALA A 92 2.55 -14.48 -16.30
C ALA A 92 3.43 -15.40 -17.16
N ALA A 93 2.84 -16.44 -17.76
CA ALA A 93 3.54 -17.36 -18.66
C ALA A 93 3.71 -16.82 -20.09
N GLY A 94 3.06 -15.71 -20.45
CA GLY A 94 3.07 -15.19 -21.82
C GLY A 94 2.27 -16.05 -22.80
N LEU A 95 1.22 -16.72 -22.33
CA LEU A 95 0.34 -17.54 -23.17
C LEU A 95 -0.75 -16.67 -23.81
N ALA A 96 -0.88 -16.78 -25.13
CA ALA A 96 -1.79 -15.99 -25.94
C ALA A 96 -2.61 -16.85 -26.91
N ASN A 97 -3.40 -17.77 -26.35
CA ASN A 97 -4.24 -18.69 -27.10
C ASN A 97 -5.65 -18.14 -27.40
N ASP A 98 -5.99 -16.95 -26.90
CA ASP A 98 -7.25 -16.24 -27.14
C ASP A 98 -7.01 -14.77 -27.53
N LEU A 99 -8.07 -14.05 -27.90
CA LEU A 99 -7.96 -12.65 -28.33
C LEU A 99 -7.46 -11.74 -27.20
N LEU A 100 -7.83 -12.03 -25.96
CA LEU A 100 -7.38 -11.24 -24.81
C LEU A 100 -5.88 -11.40 -24.58
N GLY A 101 -5.36 -12.63 -24.55
CA GLY A 101 -3.94 -12.91 -24.36
C GLY A 101 -3.07 -12.35 -25.49
N THR A 102 -3.53 -12.47 -26.75
CA THR A 102 -2.82 -11.87 -27.90
C THR A 102 -2.79 -10.34 -27.81
N THR A 103 -3.91 -9.71 -27.43
CA THR A 103 -3.99 -8.26 -27.22
C THR A 103 -3.03 -7.81 -26.10
N LEU A 104 -2.96 -8.56 -25.00
CA LEU A 104 -2.09 -8.26 -23.85
C LEU A 104 -0.59 -8.39 -24.18
N LEU A 105 -0.20 -9.30 -25.08
CA LEU A 105 1.19 -9.39 -25.55
C LEU A 105 1.56 -8.32 -26.58
N ALA A 106 0.56 -7.77 -27.27
CA ALA A 106 0.75 -6.82 -28.36
C ALA A 106 0.68 -5.35 -27.93
N THR A 107 0.35 -5.06 -26.67
CA THR A 107 0.16 -3.71 -26.16
C THR A 107 1.42 -3.18 -25.49
N ASP A 108 1.71 -1.89 -25.73
CA ASP A 108 2.70 -1.11 -24.98
C ASP A 108 2.01 -0.20 -23.93
N ALA A 109 0.67 -0.22 -23.87
CA ALA A 109 -0.11 0.57 -22.94
C ALA A 109 0.00 0.03 -21.52
N PRO A 110 -0.19 0.87 -20.48
CA PRO A 110 -0.31 0.39 -19.12
C PRO A 110 -1.43 -0.64 -18.98
N VAL A 111 -1.14 -1.73 -18.26
CA VAL A 111 -2.09 -2.81 -18.02
C VAL A 111 -2.48 -2.82 -16.56
N VAL A 112 -3.78 -2.75 -16.30
CA VAL A 112 -4.38 -2.78 -14.97
C VAL A 112 -5.22 -4.04 -14.85
N VAL A 113 -5.02 -4.84 -13.81
CA VAL A 113 -5.82 -6.05 -13.58
C VAL A 113 -6.54 -5.97 -12.23
N ALA A 114 -7.78 -6.43 -12.20
CA ALA A 114 -8.61 -6.50 -11.00
C ALA A 114 -8.88 -7.98 -10.65
N PRO A 115 -8.05 -8.61 -9.79
CA PRO A 115 -8.18 -10.02 -9.50
C PRO A 115 -9.51 -10.37 -8.83
N ALA A 116 -10.08 -11.52 -9.18
CA ALA A 116 -11.27 -12.05 -8.53
C ALA A 116 -11.26 -13.58 -8.48
N MET A 117 -11.23 -14.15 -7.28
CA MET A 117 -11.20 -15.60 -7.04
C MET A 117 -11.50 -15.93 -5.58
N HIS A 118 -11.67 -17.21 -5.27
CA HIS A 118 -11.81 -17.67 -3.90
C HIS A 118 -10.51 -17.46 -3.09
N PRO A 119 -10.55 -17.19 -1.76
CA PRO A 119 -9.38 -16.95 -0.93
C PRO A 119 -8.29 -18.00 -1.06
N GLN A 120 -8.63 -19.30 -1.03
CA GLN A 120 -7.59 -20.33 -1.18
C GLN A 120 -6.94 -20.32 -2.58
N MET A 121 -7.66 -19.88 -3.62
CA MET A 121 -7.04 -19.68 -4.94
C MET A 121 -6.13 -18.45 -4.96
N TRP A 122 -6.48 -17.39 -4.23
CA TRP A 122 -5.67 -16.18 -4.11
C TRP A 122 -4.38 -16.43 -3.32
N GLU A 123 -4.49 -17.15 -2.20
CA GLU A 123 -3.39 -17.52 -1.31
C GLU A 123 -2.49 -18.61 -1.90
N HIS A 124 -2.97 -19.35 -2.91
CA HIS A 124 -2.21 -20.41 -3.53
C HIS A 124 -0.84 -19.88 -4.04
N PRO A 125 0.29 -20.55 -3.70
CA PRO A 125 1.62 -20.06 -4.04
C PRO A 125 1.83 -19.74 -5.53
N ALA A 126 1.24 -20.55 -6.42
CA ALA A 126 1.31 -20.27 -7.87
C ALA A 126 0.64 -18.94 -8.25
N THR A 127 -0.53 -18.64 -7.68
CA THR A 127 -1.22 -17.37 -7.94
C THR A 127 -0.41 -16.19 -7.41
N ARG A 128 0.14 -16.33 -6.20
CA ARG A 128 1.02 -15.31 -5.59
C ARG A 128 2.27 -15.07 -6.44
N ALA A 129 2.91 -16.12 -6.95
CA ALA A 129 4.06 -16.02 -7.85
C ALA A 129 3.71 -15.36 -9.19
N ASN A 130 2.55 -15.70 -9.76
CA ASN A 130 2.07 -15.07 -11.00
C ASN A 130 1.81 -13.57 -10.79
N VAL A 131 1.16 -13.21 -9.69
CA VAL A 131 0.91 -11.80 -9.32
C VAL A 131 2.22 -11.04 -9.15
N ALA A 132 3.20 -11.61 -8.45
CA ALA A 132 4.52 -11.01 -8.28
C ALA A 132 5.22 -10.81 -9.64
N THR A 133 5.18 -11.84 -10.51
CA THR A 133 5.74 -11.78 -11.87
C THR A 133 5.10 -10.67 -12.70
N LEU A 134 3.77 -10.53 -12.63
CA LEU A 134 3.04 -9.50 -13.38
C LEU A 134 3.38 -8.10 -12.88
N ARG A 135 3.45 -7.90 -11.57
CA ARG A 135 3.88 -6.63 -10.97
C ARG A 135 5.29 -6.25 -11.41
N ALA A 136 6.23 -7.19 -11.37
CA ALA A 136 7.61 -6.98 -11.82
C ALA A 136 7.69 -6.60 -13.31
N ARG A 137 6.68 -6.95 -14.11
CA ARG A 137 6.55 -6.58 -15.52
C ARG A 137 5.76 -5.29 -15.76
N GLY A 138 5.44 -4.53 -14.71
CA GLY A 138 4.72 -3.25 -14.81
C GLY A 138 3.20 -3.38 -14.91
N VAL A 139 2.63 -4.55 -14.58
CA VAL A 139 1.17 -4.69 -14.50
C VAL A 139 0.67 -4.16 -13.16
N HIS A 140 -0.26 -3.20 -13.20
CA HIS A 140 -0.89 -2.59 -12.04
C HIS A 140 -2.02 -3.49 -11.52
N LEU A 141 -2.15 -3.64 -10.20
CA LEU A 141 -3.19 -4.46 -9.58
C LEU A 141 -4.15 -3.61 -8.76
N VAL A 142 -5.44 -3.83 -8.94
CA VAL A 142 -6.50 -3.23 -8.11
C VAL A 142 -7.25 -4.33 -7.36
N GLY A 143 -7.04 -4.40 -6.06
CA GLY A 143 -7.51 -5.51 -5.24
C GLY A 143 -6.69 -6.80 -5.43
N PRO A 144 -7.25 -7.98 -5.08
CA PRO A 144 -8.62 -8.18 -4.59
C PRO A 144 -8.80 -7.59 -3.18
N VAL A 145 -10.06 -7.40 -2.78
CA VAL A 145 -10.45 -6.89 -1.46
C VAL A 145 -10.99 -8.02 -0.58
N VAL A 146 -11.07 -7.75 0.72
CA VAL A 146 -11.76 -8.64 1.67
C VAL A 146 -13.26 -8.39 1.58
N GLY A 147 -14.05 -9.45 1.55
CA GLY A 147 -15.50 -9.35 1.64
C GLY A 147 -16.19 -10.69 1.57
N ALA A 148 -17.52 -10.66 1.66
CA ALA A 148 -18.35 -11.84 1.43
C ALA A 148 -18.20 -12.30 -0.02
N LEU A 149 -18.04 -13.61 -0.20
CA LEU A 149 -17.97 -14.28 -1.50
C LEU A 149 -19.28 -15.03 -1.74
N THR A 150 -19.32 -15.87 -2.78
CA THR A 150 -20.48 -16.72 -3.02
C THR A 150 -20.61 -17.75 -1.90
N GLY A 151 -21.72 -17.73 -1.16
CA GLY A 151 -21.97 -18.64 -0.03
C GLY A 151 -21.73 -17.98 1.33
N ASP A 152 -21.34 -18.78 2.32
CA ASP A 152 -21.04 -18.32 3.69
C ASP A 152 -19.56 -17.91 3.87
N ASP A 153 -18.74 -18.06 2.82
CA ASP A 153 -17.30 -17.76 2.86
C ASP A 153 -17.03 -16.25 2.77
N ALA A 154 -16.16 -15.75 3.65
CA ALA A 154 -15.66 -14.39 3.65
C ALA A 154 -14.13 -14.39 3.71
N GLY A 155 -13.49 -13.52 2.94
CA GLY A 155 -12.03 -13.44 2.91
C GLY A 155 -11.52 -12.58 1.77
N ILE A 156 -10.20 -12.55 1.61
CA ILE A 156 -9.54 -11.86 0.50
C ILE A 156 -9.81 -12.61 -0.82
N GLY A 157 -10.09 -11.89 -1.90
CA GLY A 157 -10.33 -12.51 -3.21
C GLY A 157 -11.52 -11.92 -3.97
N ARG A 158 -12.33 -11.10 -3.31
CA ARG A 158 -13.41 -10.36 -3.94
C ARG A 158 -12.84 -9.30 -4.88
N MET A 159 -13.43 -9.17 -6.07
CA MET A 159 -13.09 -8.07 -6.99
C MET A 159 -13.40 -6.72 -6.33
N ALA A 160 -12.47 -5.76 -6.46
CA ALA A 160 -12.71 -4.36 -6.06
C ALA A 160 -13.97 -3.79 -6.75
N GLU A 161 -14.54 -2.72 -6.21
CA GLU A 161 -15.73 -2.14 -6.83
C GLU A 161 -15.39 -1.48 -8.18
N PRO A 162 -16.32 -1.48 -9.15
CA PRO A 162 -16.06 -0.92 -10.47
C PRO A 162 -15.52 0.52 -10.46
N GLU A 163 -16.01 1.35 -9.55
CA GLU A 163 -15.59 2.75 -9.41
C GLU A 163 -14.13 2.87 -8.94
N ASP A 164 -13.70 2.01 -8.02
CA ASP A 164 -12.31 1.93 -7.55
C ASP A 164 -11.38 1.49 -8.68
N ILE A 165 -11.81 0.49 -9.46
CA ILE A 165 -11.06 -0.03 -10.61
C ILE A 165 -10.86 1.06 -11.65
N VAL A 166 -11.93 1.77 -12.03
CA VAL A 166 -11.85 2.84 -13.03
C VAL A 166 -10.99 4.00 -12.53
N THR A 167 -11.13 4.39 -11.26
CA THR A 167 -10.34 5.47 -10.67
C THR A 167 -8.86 5.12 -10.66
N ALA A 168 -8.50 3.94 -10.14
CA ALA A 168 -7.12 3.48 -10.14
C ALA A 168 -6.56 3.29 -11.55
N ALA A 169 -7.36 2.77 -12.49
CA ALA A 169 -6.89 2.54 -13.85
C ALA A 169 -6.59 3.83 -14.63
N LEU A 170 -7.37 4.90 -14.39
CA LEU A 170 -7.12 6.20 -15.00
C LEU A 170 -5.94 6.93 -14.35
N ALA A 171 -5.74 6.76 -13.03
CA ALA A 171 -4.61 7.36 -12.32
C ALA A 171 -3.24 6.88 -12.85
N VAL A 172 -3.16 5.66 -13.38
CA VAL A 172 -1.94 5.13 -14.01
C VAL A 172 -1.48 5.95 -15.22
N LEU A 173 -2.40 6.66 -15.89
CA LEU A 173 -2.05 7.52 -17.02
C LEU A 173 -1.44 8.86 -16.61
N ASP A 174 -1.64 9.27 -15.35
CA ASP A 174 -1.12 10.51 -14.78
C ASP A 174 0.25 10.32 -14.11
N GLU A 175 0.71 9.07 -13.94
CA GLU A 175 2.07 8.77 -13.51
C GLU A 175 3.07 9.10 -14.64
N PRO A 176 4.22 9.72 -14.35
CA PRO A 176 5.27 9.93 -15.33
C PRO A 176 5.78 8.56 -15.81
N THR A 177 5.24 8.12 -16.95
CA THR A 177 5.62 6.87 -17.59
C THR A 177 7.09 6.94 -17.98
N THR A 178 7.89 6.01 -17.46
CA THR A 178 9.22 5.75 -18.01
C THR A 178 9.00 5.27 -19.45
N PRO A 179 9.48 5.98 -20.49
CA PRO A 179 9.16 5.61 -21.86
C PRO A 179 9.80 4.27 -22.22
N GLY A 180 8.96 3.24 -22.34
CA GLY A 180 9.31 1.99 -23.01
C GLY A 180 9.62 2.23 -24.48
N ARG A 181 10.91 2.31 -24.79
CA ARG A 181 11.56 1.78 -26.00
C ARG A 181 10.98 2.23 -27.36
N ARG A 182 11.60 3.26 -27.96
CA ARG A 182 11.69 3.40 -29.42
C ARG A 182 13.12 3.69 -29.91
N THR A 183 13.65 2.65 -30.55
CA THR A 183 14.54 2.62 -31.73
C THR A 183 15.64 3.67 -31.90
N GLY A 184 16.89 3.17 -31.82
CA GLY A 184 17.95 3.48 -32.79
C GLY A 184 18.79 4.72 -32.53
N ASP A 185 19.82 4.60 -31.69
CA ASP A 185 21.18 4.98 -32.09
C ASP A 185 22.22 4.35 -31.15
N ASP A 186 23.31 3.87 -31.74
CA ASP A 186 24.49 3.35 -31.03
C ASP A 186 25.17 4.49 -30.28
N ARG A 187 25.05 4.52 -28.95
CA ARG A 187 26.04 5.06 -28.01
C ARG A 187 25.61 4.78 -26.57
N LEU A 188 26.32 3.87 -25.91
CA LEU A 188 26.34 3.83 -24.44
C LEU A 188 26.77 5.19 -23.88
N PRO A 189 26.15 5.63 -22.78
CA PRO A 189 26.90 6.14 -21.66
C PRO A 189 26.77 5.15 -20.50
N THR A 190 27.92 4.61 -20.14
CA THR A 190 28.22 3.98 -18.87
C THR A 190 27.98 4.95 -17.71
N SER A 191 27.37 4.44 -16.64
CA SER A 191 27.60 4.72 -15.20
C SER A 191 26.34 5.16 -14.43
N GLY A 192 25.93 4.34 -13.46
CA GLY A 192 25.04 4.74 -12.37
C GLY A 192 23.99 3.70 -11.93
N GLY A 193 24.42 2.53 -11.46
CA GLY A 193 23.65 1.69 -10.53
C GLY A 193 22.35 1.03 -11.05
N ALA A 194 22.47 0.04 -11.93
CA ALA A 194 21.39 -0.92 -12.13
C ALA A 194 21.24 -1.82 -10.89
N ARG A 195 20.20 -1.62 -10.08
CA ARG A 195 19.65 -2.67 -9.20
C ARG A 195 18.57 -3.42 -9.98
N GLY A 196 18.99 -4.47 -10.68
CA GLY A 196 18.09 -5.40 -11.37
C GLY A 196 17.67 -6.53 -10.44
N GLU A 197 16.44 -7.01 -10.64
CA GLU A 197 15.87 -8.29 -10.17
C GLU A 197 15.72 -8.54 -8.66
N GLN A 198 16.29 -7.70 -7.79
CA GLN A 198 16.08 -7.71 -6.34
C GLN A 198 15.31 -6.46 -5.92
N GLY A 199 14.35 -6.60 -5.00
CA GLY A 199 13.65 -5.44 -4.45
C GLY A 199 14.68 -4.43 -3.93
N ASP A 200 14.40 -3.14 -4.06
CA ASP A 200 15.40 -2.11 -3.74
C ASP A 200 15.76 -2.01 -2.25
N LEU A 201 15.02 -2.73 -1.40
CA LEU A 201 15.32 -2.97 0.02
C LEU A 201 15.73 -4.42 0.31
N ASP A 202 16.10 -5.22 -0.70
CA ASP A 202 16.55 -6.60 -0.50
C ASP A 202 17.78 -6.67 0.42
N GLY A 203 17.70 -7.54 1.43
CA GLY A 203 18.73 -7.68 2.47
C GLY A 203 18.83 -6.52 3.47
N VAL A 204 17.99 -5.49 3.37
CA VAL A 204 17.94 -4.36 4.32
C VAL A 204 17.12 -4.78 5.54
N ARG A 205 17.67 -4.57 6.75
CA ARG A 205 16.96 -4.82 8.01
C ARG A 205 16.18 -3.59 8.45
N VAL A 206 14.86 -3.70 8.50
CA VAL A 206 13.96 -2.59 8.82
C VAL A 206 13.21 -2.88 10.11
N VAL A 207 13.39 -2.01 11.11
CA VAL A 207 12.60 -2.01 12.34
C VAL A 207 11.49 -0.98 12.21
N VAL A 208 10.24 -1.38 12.44
CA VAL A 208 9.09 -0.48 12.45
C VAL A 208 8.43 -0.55 13.82
N SER A 209 8.25 0.58 14.50
CA SER A 209 7.34 0.63 15.66
C SER A 209 5.96 1.08 15.21
N ALA A 210 4.91 0.43 15.69
CA ALA A 210 3.53 0.74 15.31
C ALA A 210 2.57 0.57 16.49
N GLY A 211 1.41 1.25 16.41
CA GLY A 211 0.36 1.18 17.43
C GLY A 211 0.43 2.34 18.42
N GLY A 212 -0.19 2.18 19.57
CA GLY A 212 -0.21 3.20 20.64
C GLY A 212 0.13 2.56 21.97
N THR A 213 1.00 3.21 22.75
CA THR A 213 1.37 2.68 24.07
C THR A 213 0.25 2.90 25.09
N ARG A 214 0.20 2.02 26.08
CA ARG A 214 -0.76 2.06 27.19
C ARG A 214 0.04 2.14 28.48
N GLU A 215 -0.16 3.21 29.22
CA GLU A 215 0.52 3.49 30.49
C GLU A 215 -0.45 3.16 31.65
N PRO A 216 -0.38 1.95 32.21
CA PRO A 216 -1.30 1.50 33.26
C PRO A 216 -1.07 2.28 34.55
N PHE A 217 -2.16 2.68 35.21
CA PHE A 217 -2.10 3.20 36.59
C PHE A 217 -2.75 2.24 37.60
N ASP A 218 -3.53 1.28 37.11
CA ASP A 218 -4.04 0.13 37.84
C ASP A 218 -4.19 -1.07 36.88
N PRO A 219 -4.49 -2.30 37.33
CA PRO A 219 -4.56 -3.47 36.45
C PRO A 219 -5.69 -3.45 35.40
N VAL A 220 -6.61 -2.47 35.48
CA VAL A 220 -7.80 -2.38 34.64
C VAL A 220 -7.77 -1.16 33.72
N ARG A 221 -7.03 -0.11 34.08
CA ARG A 221 -7.09 1.19 33.42
C ARG A 221 -5.70 1.73 33.09
N PHE A 222 -5.64 2.46 31.99
CA PHE A 222 -4.41 3.05 31.47
C PHE A 222 -4.68 4.42 30.84
N VAL A 223 -3.61 5.19 30.67
CA VAL A 223 -3.55 6.39 29.81
C VAL A 223 -2.89 5.98 28.49
N GLY A 224 -3.39 6.45 27.34
CA GLY A 224 -2.80 6.08 26.06
C GLY A 224 -3.34 6.88 24.89
N ASN A 225 -2.75 6.65 23.72
CA ASN A 225 -3.04 7.40 22.51
C ASN A 225 -3.98 6.61 21.57
N ARG A 226 -4.77 7.31 20.75
CA ARG A 226 -5.72 6.71 19.79
C ARG A 226 -5.03 6.27 18.49
N SER A 227 -4.12 5.31 18.58
CA SER A 227 -3.43 4.76 17.41
C SER A 227 -3.87 3.33 17.13
N SER A 228 -4.39 3.09 15.93
CA SER A 228 -4.70 1.74 15.43
C SER A 228 -3.47 1.00 14.89
N GLY A 229 -2.31 1.67 14.78
CA GLY A 229 -1.10 1.09 14.21
C GLY A 229 -1.09 0.90 12.69
N ARG A 230 -2.22 1.11 11.99
CA ARG A 230 -2.34 0.84 10.54
C ARG A 230 -1.30 1.54 9.65
N GLN A 231 -0.80 2.72 10.02
CA GLN A 231 0.24 3.40 9.23
C GLN A 231 1.58 2.66 9.31
N GLY A 232 1.98 2.24 10.51
CA GLY A 232 3.18 1.42 10.71
C GLY A 232 3.05 0.04 10.09
N LEU A 233 1.86 -0.58 10.16
CA LEU A 233 1.59 -1.84 9.46
C LEU A 233 1.73 -1.71 7.95
N ALA A 234 1.23 -0.61 7.36
CA ALA A 234 1.38 -0.34 5.93
C ALA A 234 2.86 -0.16 5.54
N ILE A 235 3.65 0.51 6.37
CA ILE A 235 5.10 0.66 6.16
C ILE A 235 5.82 -0.68 6.27
N ALA A 236 5.52 -1.48 7.31
CA ALA A 236 6.10 -2.81 7.47
C ALA A 236 5.78 -3.72 6.28
N ALA A 237 4.52 -3.75 5.84
CA ALA A 237 4.09 -4.56 4.69
C ALA A 237 4.76 -4.10 3.38
N ALA A 238 4.87 -2.79 3.16
CA ALA A 238 5.52 -2.25 1.98
C ALA A 238 7.05 -2.48 1.99
N ALA A 239 7.70 -2.41 3.14
CA ALA A 239 9.12 -2.72 3.28
C ALA A 239 9.40 -4.20 2.97
N ALA A 240 8.61 -5.12 3.55
CA ALA A 240 8.72 -6.54 3.25
C ALA A 240 8.47 -6.84 1.77
N ALA A 241 7.46 -6.19 1.16
CA ALA A 241 7.20 -6.32 -0.28
C ALA A 241 8.35 -5.82 -1.19
N ARG A 242 9.23 -4.96 -0.66
CA ARG A 242 10.45 -4.47 -1.34
C ARG A 242 11.70 -5.30 -1.00
N GLY A 243 11.53 -6.43 -0.30
CA GLY A 243 12.61 -7.38 0.02
C GLY A 243 13.28 -7.19 1.37
N ALA A 244 12.81 -6.25 2.21
CA ALA A 244 13.41 -6.01 3.52
C ALA A 244 13.15 -7.15 4.51
N GLU A 245 14.11 -7.41 5.40
CA GLU A 245 13.89 -8.18 6.62
C GLU A 245 13.23 -7.27 7.66
N VAL A 246 11.93 -7.46 7.90
CA VAL A 246 11.14 -6.55 8.74
C VAL A 246 10.94 -7.11 10.14
N MET A 247 11.24 -6.27 11.15
CA MET A 247 10.80 -6.45 12.53
C MET A 247 9.78 -5.38 12.92
N LEU A 248 8.60 -5.81 13.37
CA LEU A 248 7.54 -4.93 13.85
C LEU A 248 7.50 -4.94 15.38
N VAL A 249 7.82 -3.81 16.01
CA VAL A 249 7.53 -3.58 17.43
C VAL A 249 6.08 -3.08 17.56
N SER A 250 5.20 -3.96 18.01
CA SER A 250 3.74 -3.80 17.94
C SER A 250 3.15 -3.40 19.30
N ALA A 251 2.82 -2.12 19.47
CA ALA A 251 2.20 -1.57 20.67
C ALA A 251 0.67 -1.66 20.63
N ASN A 252 0.10 -2.62 21.35
CA ASN A 252 -1.35 -2.77 21.54
C ASN A 252 -2.19 -2.81 20.25
N ILE A 253 -1.63 -3.36 19.16
CA ILE A 253 -2.33 -3.58 17.89
C ILE A 253 -3.25 -4.80 17.99
N GLU A 254 -4.42 -4.70 17.39
CA GLU A 254 -5.36 -5.82 17.30
C GLU A 254 -4.76 -6.98 16.49
N ALA A 255 -4.82 -8.20 17.05
CA ALA A 255 -4.20 -9.38 16.43
C ALA A 255 -4.67 -9.65 14.99
N GLY A 256 -5.93 -9.33 14.67
CA GLY A 256 -6.47 -9.47 13.31
C GLY A 256 -5.75 -8.59 12.28
N LEU A 257 -5.21 -7.44 12.68
CA LEU A 257 -4.46 -6.54 11.79
C LEU A 257 -3.03 -7.01 11.52
N LEU A 258 -2.52 -7.96 12.31
CA LEU A 258 -1.19 -8.54 12.16
C LEU A 258 -1.18 -9.77 11.25
N GLN A 259 -2.36 -10.33 10.93
CA GLN A 259 -2.47 -11.53 10.12
C GLN A 259 -1.97 -11.30 8.70
N GLY A 260 -1.09 -12.18 8.23
CA GLY A 260 -0.54 -12.12 6.87
C GLY A 260 0.54 -11.05 6.66
N LEU A 261 0.98 -10.36 7.72
CA LEU A 261 2.14 -9.49 7.66
C LEU A 261 3.43 -10.33 7.64
N ASP A 262 4.25 -10.12 6.62
CA ASP A 262 5.58 -10.74 6.50
C ASP A 262 6.61 -9.95 7.33
N ALA A 263 6.56 -10.15 8.65
CA ALA A 263 7.46 -9.50 9.60
C ALA A 263 7.61 -10.33 10.88
N THR A 264 8.77 -10.23 11.52
CA THR A 264 8.95 -10.69 12.90
C THR A 264 8.26 -9.72 13.85
N VAL A 265 7.24 -10.16 14.58
CA VAL A 265 6.45 -9.29 15.47
C VAL A 265 6.90 -9.41 16.92
N VAL A 266 7.24 -8.27 17.54
CA VAL A 266 7.56 -8.13 18.96
C VAL A 266 6.44 -7.33 19.65
N PRO A 267 5.55 -7.96 20.44
CA PRO A 267 4.48 -7.25 21.10
C PRO A 267 4.99 -6.46 22.31
N VAL A 268 4.50 -5.24 22.49
CA VAL A 268 4.78 -4.37 23.65
C VAL A 268 3.49 -3.70 24.13
N GLY A 269 3.46 -3.33 25.40
CA GLY A 269 2.33 -2.67 26.06
C GLY A 269 2.60 -1.19 26.35
N SER A 270 3.73 -0.87 26.96
CA SER A 270 4.07 0.48 27.45
C SER A 270 5.14 1.19 26.61
N ALA A 271 5.32 2.49 26.84
CA ALA A 271 6.39 3.27 26.23
C ALA A 271 7.80 2.78 26.62
N LEU A 272 7.98 2.29 27.85
CA LEU A 272 9.27 1.75 28.30
C LEU A 272 9.59 0.42 27.60
N GLU A 273 8.62 -0.49 27.52
CA GLU A 273 8.78 -1.75 26.79
C GLU A 273 9.05 -1.50 25.29
N LEU A 274 8.36 -0.52 24.69
CA LEU A 274 8.61 -0.11 23.32
C LEU A 274 10.03 0.44 23.14
N ALA A 275 10.50 1.29 24.07
CA ALA A 275 11.84 1.84 24.03
C ALA A 275 12.88 0.72 24.05
N ASP A 276 12.79 -0.20 25.02
CA ASP A 276 13.72 -1.32 25.17
C ASP A 276 13.74 -2.21 23.92
N ALA A 277 12.56 -2.57 23.41
CA ALA A 277 12.43 -3.42 22.23
C ALA A 277 13.01 -2.76 20.97
N VAL A 278 12.69 -1.49 20.73
CA VAL A 278 13.20 -0.77 19.56
C VAL A 278 14.71 -0.54 19.67
N HIS A 279 15.23 -0.16 20.84
CA HIS A 279 16.69 0.01 21.01
C HIS A 279 17.46 -1.29 20.79
N THR A 280 16.94 -2.40 21.30
CA THR A 280 17.53 -3.73 21.08
C THR A 280 17.56 -4.06 19.59
N ALA A 281 16.44 -3.89 18.89
CA ALA A 281 16.34 -4.18 17.47
C ALA A 281 17.18 -3.20 16.60
N ALA A 282 17.25 -1.94 16.99
CA ALA A 282 17.99 -0.90 16.29
C ALA A 282 19.50 -1.13 16.26
N ALA A 283 20.05 -1.95 17.16
CA ALA A 283 21.48 -2.26 17.19
C ALA A 283 21.96 -2.92 15.88
N GLU A 284 21.10 -3.70 15.22
CA GLU A 284 21.43 -4.42 13.98
C GLU A 284 20.65 -3.93 12.75
N ALA A 285 19.69 -3.03 12.92
CA ALA A 285 18.85 -2.52 11.83
C ALA A 285 19.60 -1.53 10.94
N ASP A 286 19.32 -1.56 9.63
CA ASP A 286 19.73 -0.52 8.68
C ASP A 286 18.77 0.67 8.70
N VAL A 287 17.48 0.40 8.95
CA VAL A 287 16.44 1.43 9.01
C VAL A 287 15.62 1.24 10.28
N VAL A 288 15.33 2.36 10.96
CA VAL A 288 14.38 2.39 12.08
C VAL A 288 13.28 3.40 11.76
N VAL A 289 12.04 2.93 11.68
CA VAL A 289 10.85 3.76 11.42
C VAL A 289 9.98 3.84 12.67
N MET A 290 10.00 5.01 13.32
CA MET A 290 9.26 5.29 14.54
C MET A 290 7.86 5.84 14.25
N THR A 291 6.90 4.95 13.98
CA THR A 291 5.50 5.35 13.68
C THR A 291 4.52 5.14 14.83
N ALA A 292 4.94 4.48 15.90
CA ALA A 292 4.11 4.29 17.08
C ALA A 292 3.75 5.63 17.74
N ALA A 293 2.52 5.75 18.21
CA ALA A 293 2.08 6.85 19.06
C ALA A 293 2.50 6.55 20.50
N VAL A 294 3.75 6.91 20.82
CA VAL A 294 4.32 6.77 22.16
C VAL A 294 3.74 7.83 23.09
N ALA A 295 3.26 7.43 24.26
CA ALA A 295 2.77 8.37 25.27
C ALA A 295 3.92 9.21 25.86
N ASP A 296 3.77 10.54 25.86
CA ASP A 296 4.78 11.46 26.40
C ASP A 296 4.95 11.35 27.93
N TYR A 297 3.91 10.87 28.62
CA TYR A 297 3.87 10.74 30.07
C TYR A 297 3.29 9.40 30.50
N ARG A 298 3.76 8.89 31.64
CA ARG A 298 3.25 7.70 32.33
C ARG A 298 2.88 8.02 33.79
N PRO A 299 2.06 7.20 34.46
CA PRO A 299 1.85 7.29 35.90
C PRO A 299 3.16 7.23 36.69
N ALA A 300 3.30 8.08 37.70
CA ALA A 300 4.45 8.05 38.61
C ALA A 300 4.52 6.72 39.38
N GLU A 301 3.35 6.19 39.76
CA GLU A 301 3.18 4.92 40.44
C GLU A 301 2.08 4.11 39.76
N VAL A 302 2.27 2.79 39.68
CA VAL A 302 1.27 1.83 39.18
C VAL A 302 0.76 1.04 40.36
N LEU A 303 -0.55 1.08 40.61
CA LEU A 303 -1.15 0.35 41.72
C LEU A 303 -1.35 -1.13 41.37
N GLU A 304 -1.11 -2.02 42.32
CA GLU A 304 -1.36 -3.47 42.16
C GLU A 304 -2.86 -3.82 42.20
N GLU A 305 -3.65 -3.00 42.88
CA GLU A 305 -5.10 -3.17 42.97
C GLU A 305 -5.84 -2.07 42.21
N LYS A 306 -6.99 -2.45 41.64
CA LYS A 306 -7.90 -1.49 41.01
C LYS A 306 -8.33 -0.44 42.03
N LEU A 307 -8.16 0.85 41.69
CA LEU A 307 -8.65 1.94 42.53
C LEU A 307 -10.16 1.80 42.78
N LYS A 308 -10.51 1.70 44.07
CA LYS A 308 -11.89 1.64 44.56
C LYS A 308 -12.55 3.01 44.43
N LYS A 309 -13.76 3.05 43.88
CA LYS A 309 -14.54 4.29 43.66
C LYS A 309 -14.75 5.08 44.95
N ASP A 310 -14.99 4.38 46.06
CA ASP A 310 -15.34 4.98 47.34
C ASP A 310 -14.16 5.72 48.00
N ALA A 311 -12.92 5.44 47.59
CA ALA A 311 -11.71 6.04 48.14
C ALA A 311 -11.37 7.41 47.55
N GLN A 312 -12.00 7.81 46.43
CA GLN A 312 -11.64 9.04 45.70
C GLN A 312 -12.65 10.18 45.80
N GLY A 313 -13.87 9.93 46.29
CA GLY A 313 -14.95 10.91 46.20
C GLY A 313 -15.28 11.23 44.73
N GLU A 314 -15.65 12.48 44.42
CA GLU A 314 -16.08 12.88 43.07
C GLU A 314 -14.92 13.20 42.09
N ARG A 315 -13.67 13.25 42.55
CA ARG A 315 -12.51 13.69 41.74
C ARG A 315 -11.35 12.71 41.86
N MET A 316 -10.73 12.38 40.71
CA MET A 316 -9.52 11.58 40.62
C MET A 316 -8.34 12.45 40.18
N SER A 317 -7.22 12.33 40.87
CA SER A 317 -5.92 12.89 40.44
C SER A 317 -4.94 11.76 40.14
N LEU A 318 -4.17 11.92 39.07
CA LEU A 318 -3.10 11.01 38.69
C LEU A 318 -1.82 11.84 38.48
N GLU A 319 -0.77 11.51 39.23
CA GLU A 319 0.54 12.12 39.01
C GLU A 319 1.23 11.43 37.83
N LEU A 320 1.71 12.24 36.88
CA LEU A 320 2.32 11.77 35.64
C LEU A 320 3.78 12.25 35.56
N VAL A 321 4.68 11.33 35.19
CA VAL A 321 6.09 11.58 34.91
C VAL A 321 6.38 11.38 33.44
N ARG A 322 7.37 12.11 32.91
CA ARG A 322 7.71 12.07 31.48
C ARG A 322 8.32 10.72 31.09
N ASN A 323 7.92 10.20 29.93
CA ASN A 323 8.56 9.04 29.31
C ASN A 323 9.87 9.40 28.59
N PRO A 324 10.78 8.43 28.39
CA PRO A 324 11.96 8.62 27.57
C PRO A 324 11.61 9.07 26.15
N ASP A 325 12.51 9.81 25.53
CA ASP A 325 12.31 10.32 24.19
C ASP A 325 12.95 9.35 23.18
N VAL A 326 12.25 8.26 22.90
CA VAL A 326 12.79 7.12 22.14
C VAL A 326 13.42 7.54 20.79
N LEU A 327 12.80 8.47 20.07
CA LEU A 327 13.36 8.97 18.81
C LEU A 327 14.66 9.75 19.03
N ALA A 328 14.71 10.60 20.06
CA ALA A 328 15.94 11.35 20.36
C ALA A 328 17.07 10.40 20.78
N ASP A 329 16.74 9.40 21.61
CA ASP A 329 17.70 8.38 22.08
C ASP A 329 18.22 7.54 20.90
N LEU A 330 17.35 7.14 19.96
CA LEU A 330 17.74 6.42 18.74
C LEU A 330 18.66 7.26 17.85
N VAL A 331 18.33 8.53 17.64
CA VAL A 331 19.19 9.44 16.84
C VAL A 331 20.55 9.64 17.51
N ALA A 332 20.60 9.73 18.84
CA ALA A 332 21.85 9.86 19.58
C ALA A 332 22.70 8.58 19.53
N ALA A 333 22.06 7.41 19.54
CA ALA A 333 22.72 6.10 19.52
C ALA A 333 22.95 5.55 18.09
N ARG A 334 22.51 6.25 17.04
CA ARG A 334 22.53 5.72 15.66
C ARG A 334 23.93 5.36 15.20
N ARG A 335 24.05 4.24 14.49
CA ARG A 335 25.29 3.83 13.84
C ARG A 335 25.50 4.59 12.53
N ALA A 336 26.75 4.63 12.06
CA ALA A 336 27.03 5.15 10.73
C ALA A 336 26.29 4.33 9.66
N GLY A 337 25.66 5.01 8.71
CA GLY A 337 24.88 4.40 7.63
C GLY A 337 23.49 3.88 8.02
N GLN A 338 23.06 4.05 9.27
CA GLN A 338 21.67 3.74 9.66
C GLN A 338 20.75 4.93 9.40
N VAL A 339 19.58 4.66 8.85
CA VAL A 339 18.54 5.66 8.57
C VAL A 339 17.48 5.61 9.69
N VAL A 340 17.24 6.75 10.34
CA VAL A 340 16.21 6.89 11.36
C VAL A 340 15.09 7.79 10.84
N VAL A 341 13.87 7.26 10.82
CA VAL A 341 12.66 7.95 10.39
C VAL A 341 11.76 8.18 11.60
N GLY A 342 11.47 9.45 11.90
CA GLY A 342 10.50 9.83 12.93
C GLY A 342 9.13 10.17 12.35
N PHE A 343 8.06 9.89 13.09
CA PHE A 343 6.72 10.44 12.80
C PHE A 343 6.32 11.48 13.84
N ALA A 344 5.66 12.53 13.39
CA ALA A 344 5.15 13.61 14.21
C ALA A 344 3.70 13.92 13.84
N ALA A 345 2.78 13.48 14.69
CA ALA A 345 1.38 13.83 14.58
C ALA A 345 1.18 15.30 14.98
N GLU A 346 0.66 16.11 14.07
CA GLU A 346 0.37 17.53 14.30
C GLU A 346 -1.10 17.85 14.05
N THR A 347 -1.73 18.59 14.98
CA THR A 347 -3.14 18.99 14.87
C THR A 347 -3.35 20.36 14.24
N GLU A 348 -2.28 21.05 13.86
CA GLU A 348 -2.34 22.38 13.26
C GLU A 348 -2.89 22.26 11.82
N PRO A 349 -4.03 22.89 11.48
CA PRO A 349 -4.57 22.83 10.13
C PRO A 349 -3.77 23.65 9.12
N ASP A 350 -3.14 24.76 9.54
CA ASP A 350 -2.33 25.57 8.64
C ASP A 350 -1.03 24.86 8.26
N ARG A 351 -0.80 24.70 6.95
CA ARG A 351 0.36 23.97 6.44
C ARG A 351 1.68 24.66 6.81
N ALA A 352 1.75 25.99 6.75
CA ALA A 352 2.99 26.70 7.05
C ALA A 352 3.36 26.58 8.53
N ALA A 353 2.37 26.71 9.42
CA ALA A 353 2.54 26.53 10.85
C ALA A 353 2.92 25.07 11.21
N ARG A 354 2.31 24.05 10.58
CA ARG A 354 2.74 22.65 10.74
C ARG A 354 4.19 22.42 10.35
N ILE A 355 4.60 22.93 9.19
CA ILE A 355 5.98 22.79 8.72
C ILE A 355 6.94 23.41 9.73
N GLU A 356 6.58 24.54 10.34
CA GLU A 356 7.42 25.17 11.36
C GLU A 356 7.52 24.32 12.65
N LEU A 357 6.42 23.68 13.07
CA LEU A 357 6.45 22.69 14.16
C LEU A 357 7.37 21.50 13.80
N GLY A 358 7.29 21.02 12.56
CA GLY A 358 8.18 20.01 11.99
C GLY A 358 9.64 20.41 12.04
N ARG A 359 9.98 21.63 11.61
CA ARG A 359 11.34 22.20 11.65
C ARG A 359 11.88 22.26 13.07
N ALA A 360 11.09 22.73 14.02
CA ALA A 360 11.46 22.76 15.43
C ALA A 360 11.65 21.35 16.02
N LYS A 361 10.92 20.34 15.53
CA LYS A 361 11.08 18.93 15.94
C LYS A 361 12.35 18.31 15.37
N ILE A 362 12.58 18.40 14.06
CA ILE A 362 13.77 17.81 13.41
C ILE A 362 15.07 18.50 13.85
N ALA A 363 15.03 19.80 14.19
CA ALA A 363 16.17 20.50 14.77
C ALA A 363 16.56 19.97 16.16
N ARG A 364 15.58 19.58 16.99
CA ARG A 364 15.81 19.01 18.32
C ARG A 364 16.18 17.53 18.27
N LYS A 365 15.65 16.81 17.28
CA LYS A 365 15.83 15.36 17.09
C LYS A 365 16.17 15.13 15.61
N PRO A 366 17.46 15.24 15.23
CA PRO A 366 17.88 15.25 13.83
C PRO A 366 17.87 13.85 13.21
N ALA A 367 16.66 13.27 13.13
CA ALA A 367 16.35 12.10 12.34
C ALA A 367 16.61 12.39 10.86
N ASP A 368 16.94 11.36 10.09
CA ASP A 368 17.24 11.48 8.66
C ASP A 368 15.99 11.87 7.86
N LEU A 369 14.83 11.40 8.31
CA LEU A 369 13.52 11.83 7.83
C LEU A 369 12.59 12.09 9.02
N LEU A 370 11.85 13.20 8.98
CA LEU A 370 10.73 13.45 9.89
C LEU A 370 9.44 13.57 9.08
N VAL A 371 8.56 12.59 9.25
CA VAL A 371 7.22 12.57 8.64
C VAL A 371 6.26 13.30 9.56
N VAL A 372 5.88 14.51 9.17
CA VAL A 372 4.85 15.29 9.83
C VAL A 372 3.51 14.89 9.25
N ASN A 373 2.61 14.38 10.07
CA ASN A 373 1.29 13.95 9.62
C ASN A 373 0.19 14.80 10.25
N HIS A 374 -0.70 15.34 9.42
CA HIS A 374 -1.82 16.14 9.88
C HIS A 374 -2.89 15.22 10.50
N VAL A 375 -3.11 15.36 11.81
CA VAL A 375 -4.09 14.58 12.59
C VAL A 375 -5.15 15.49 13.20
N GLY A 376 -6.30 14.92 13.53
CA GLY A 376 -7.34 15.63 14.25
C GLY A 376 -8.54 14.73 14.51
N TRP A 377 -9.63 15.31 15.00
CA TRP A 377 -10.88 14.58 15.22
C TRP A 377 -11.44 13.96 13.92
N SER A 378 -11.15 14.57 12.78
CA SER A 378 -11.58 14.14 11.45
C SER A 378 -10.43 13.66 10.53
N ALA A 379 -9.17 13.70 10.96
CA ALA A 379 -8.01 13.46 10.10
C ALA A 379 -6.94 12.54 10.75
N GLY A 380 -6.27 11.72 9.94
CA GLY A 380 -5.09 10.94 10.32
C GLY A 380 -5.35 9.70 11.19
N PHE A 381 -5.64 9.87 12.48
CA PHE A 381 -5.85 8.74 13.39
C PHE A 381 -7.13 7.97 13.06
N GLU A 382 -7.03 6.64 13.01
CA GLU A 382 -8.15 5.72 12.75
C GLU A 382 -8.91 5.92 11.41
N ARG A 383 -8.39 6.77 10.52
CA ARG A 383 -8.89 6.97 9.14
C ARG A 383 -8.13 6.11 8.14
N GLU A 384 -8.66 6.02 6.92
CA GLU A 384 -8.03 5.32 5.78
C GLU A 384 -7.02 6.20 5.05
N GLU A 385 -7.27 7.51 5.01
CA GLU A 385 -6.42 8.52 4.39
C GLU A 385 -5.52 9.23 5.40
N ASN A 386 -4.35 9.67 4.92
CA ASN A 386 -3.35 10.40 5.68
C ASN A 386 -2.67 11.43 4.75
N ALA A 387 -2.31 12.58 5.30
CA ALA A 387 -1.60 13.63 4.60
C ALA A 387 -0.32 13.95 5.36
N ILE A 388 0.80 13.93 4.63
CA ILE A 388 2.13 14.05 5.21
C ILE A 388 2.98 15.10 4.52
N GLU A 389 3.82 15.75 5.32
CA GLU A 389 4.99 16.51 4.89
C GLU A 389 6.24 15.80 5.42
N VAL A 390 7.22 15.50 4.56
CA VAL A 390 8.48 14.86 4.98
C VAL A 390 9.61 15.87 4.97
N LEU A 391 10.23 16.04 6.13
CA LEU A 391 11.36 16.95 6.34
C LEU A 391 12.66 16.17 6.48
N VAL A 392 13.75 16.77 6.01
CA VAL A 392 15.14 16.31 6.21
C VAL A 392 15.89 17.22 7.20
N PRO A 393 17.05 16.80 7.74
CA PRO A 393 17.91 17.67 8.53
C PRO A 393 18.15 19.02 7.84
N GLY A 394 17.98 20.12 8.58
CA GLY A 394 17.94 21.48 8.02
C GLY A 394 16.53 22.03 7.79
N GLY A 395 15.49 21.18 7.86
CA GLY A 395 14.09 21.60 7.88
C GLY A 395 13.48 21.87 6.51
N GLU A 396 14.14 21.41 5.44
CA GLU A 396 13.60 21.40 4.08
C GLU A 396 12.52 20.32 3.94
N VAL A 397 11.44 20.63 3.24
CA VAL A 397 10.39 19.67 2.89
C VAL A 397 10.76 19.03 1.56
N VAL A 398 11.04 17.73 1.57
CA VAL A 398 11.48 16.98 0.38
C VAL A 398 10.36 16.19 -0.29
N ARG A 399 9.23 15.99 0.41
CA ARG A 399 8.05 15.30 -0.12
C ARG A 399 6.79 15.76 0.58
N GLU A 400 5.72 15.85 -0.19
CA GLU A 400 4.35 15.97 0.29
C GLU A 400 3.50 14.91 -0.38
N THR A 401 2.63 14.25 0.37
CA THR A 401 1.77 13.20 -0.15
C THR A 401 0.51 13.12 0.70
N ALA A 402 -0.63 12.98 0.02
CA ALA A 402 -1.91 12.69 0.65
C ALA A 402 -2.55 11.52 -0.08
N GLY A 403 -3.13 10.59 0.68
CA GLY A 403 -3.75 9.40 0.13
C GLY A 403 -3.93 8.32 1.19
N THR A 404 -4.12 7.09 0.75
CA THR A 404 -4.19 5.91 1.60
C THR A 404 -2.90 5.70 2.39
N LYS A 405 -2.99 4.94 3.50
CA LYS A 405 -1.80 4.58 4.29
C LYS A 405 -0.75 3.82 3.49
N ALA A 406 -1.16 3.06 2.47
CA ALA A 406 -0.26 2.33 1.59
C ALA A 406 0.51 3.26 0.64
N GLU A 407 -0.15 4.29 0.09
CA GLU A 407 0.52 5.31 -0.73
C GLU A 407 1.50 6.13 0.11
N VAL A 408 1.08 6.53 1.31
CA VAL A 408 1.97 7.21 2.28
C VAL A 408 3.15 6.33 2.67
N ALA A 409 2.94 5.04 2.92
CA ALA A 409 4.00 4.10 3.22
C ALA A 409 5.01 3.97 2.07
N THR A 410 4.52 3.89 0.84
CA THR A 410 5.36 3.82 -0.37
C THR A 410 6.21 5.08 -0.51
N ALA A 411 5.59 6.27 -0.41
CA ALA A 411 6.28 7.55 -0.51
C ALA A 411 7.36 7.74 0.56
N VAL A 412 7.12 7.27 1.79
CA VAL A 412 8.14 7.29 2.85
C VAL A 412 9.28 6.33 2.54
N LEU A 413 8.98 5.12 2.08
CA LEU A 413 10.01 4.12 1.77
C LEU A 413 10.86 4.48 0.54
N ASP A 414 10.32 5.23 -0.43
CA ASP A 414 11.11 5.74 -1.56
C ASP A 414 12.23 6.69 -1.11
N LEU A 415 11.93 7.54 -0.14
CA LEU A 415 12.92 8.42 0.49
C LEU A 415 13.92 7.62 1.32
N VAL A 416 13.47 6.59 2.03
CA VAL A 416 14.35 5.67 2.78
C VAL A 416 15.33 4.96 1.83
N ALA A 417 14.83 4.39 0.73
CA ALA A 417 15.65 3.71 -0.26
C ALA A 417 16.71 4.64 -0.85
N THR A 418 16.35 5.91 -1.09
CA THR A 418 17.29 6.95 -1.56
C THR A 418 18.35 7.28 -0.50
N ALA A 419 17.98 7.31 0.79
CA ALA A 419 18.87 7.64 1.89
C ALA A 419 19.85 6.51 2.29
N LEU A 420 19.61 5.28 1.83
CA LEU A 420 20.47 4.11 2.06
C LEU A 420 21.65 4.01 1.08
N VAL A 421 21.67 4.83 0.03
CA VAL A 421 22.74 4.90 -0.99
C VAL A 421 23.84 5.86 -0.53
#